data_AF-A0A7C6JLN0-F1
#
_entry.id   AF-A0A7C6JLN0-F1
#
_cell.length_a   1.000
_cell.length_b   1.000
_cell.length_c   1.000
_cell.angle_alpha   90.00
_cell.angle_beta   90.00
_cell.angle_gamma   90.00
#
_symmetry.space_group_name_H-M   'P 1'
#
loop_
_entity.id
_entity.type
_entity.pdbx_description
1 polymer ?
#
loop_
_entity_poly.entity_id
_entity_poly.type
_entity_poly.pdbx_seq_one_letter_code
_entity_poly.pdbx_strand_id
1 'polypeptide(L)' 'MKRHLILINWLLSFMALSIDTERSSFTAVMVVFAWFAISTIFFLRAQRRGDFRKIEKRFKIDEL' A
#
# COMPACT_ATOMS: atom_id res chain seq x y z
N MET A 1 -6.55 3.47 -13.65
CA MET A 1 -5.24 4.15 -13.43
C MET A 1 -5.07 4.65 -11.99
N LYS A 2 -5.84 5.63 -11.50
CA LYS A 2 -5.66 6.19 -10.13
C LYS A 2 -5.60 5.15 -9.01
N ARG A 3 -6.43 4.11 -9.09
CA ARG A 3 -6.52 3.01 -8.10
C ARG A 3 -5.28 2.11 -8.10
N HIS A 4 -4.71 1.85 -9.27
CA HIS A 4 -3.48 1.05 -9.39
C HIS A 4 -2.28 1.85 -8.88
N LEU A 5 -2.25 3.17 -9.09
CA LEU A 5 -1.22 4.04 -8.50
C LEU A 5 -1.24 3.99 -6.96
N ILE A 6 -2.42 4.01 -6.33
CA ILE A 6 -2.54 3.87 -4.87
C ILE A 6 -2.01 2.50 -4.42
N LEU A 7 -2.34 1.43 -5.14
CA LEU A 7 -1.94 0.07 -4.81
C LEU A 7 -0.42 -0.14 -4.99
N ILE A 8 0.15 0.36 -6.08
CA ILE A 8 1.60 0.36 -6.34
C ILE A 8 2.34 1.21 -5.30
N ASN A 9 1.83 2.41 -4.97
CA ASN A 9 2.43 3.25 -3.93
C ASN A 9 2.39 2.56 -2.55
N TRP A 10 1.31 1.85 -2.24
CA TRP A 10 1.19 1.08 -1.02
C TRP A 10 2.18 -0.10 -0.98
N LEU A 11 2.30 -0.87 -2.07
CA LEU A 11 3.30 -1.95 -2.19
C LEU A 11 4.74 -1.44 -2.05
N LEU A 12 5.08 -0.34 -2.72
CA LEU A 12 6.40 0.29 -2.58
C LEU A 12 6.66 0.77 -1.16
N SER A 13 5.65 1.35 -0.51
CA SER A 13 5.77 1.78 0.89
C SER A 13 5.93 0.59 1.84
N PHE A 14 5.30 -0.55 1.53
CA PHE A 14 5.46 -1.79 2.29
C PHE A 14 6.85 -2.39 2.10
N MET A 15 7.36 -2.44 0.87
CA MET A 15 8.74 -2.88 0.60
C MET A 15 9.77 -1.98 1.27
N ALA A 16 9.50 -0.67 1.33
CA ALA A 16 10.36 0.27 2.02
C ALA A 16 10.48 -0.02 3.54
N LEU A 17 9.49 -0.66 4.17
CA LEU A 17 9.62 -1.10 5.58
C LEU A 17 10.70 -2.17 5.78
N SER A 18 11.12 -2.87 4.73
CA SER A 18 12.24 -3.83 4.78
C SER A 18 13.61 -3.15 4.65
N ILE A 19 13.70 -1.84 4.86
CA ILE A 19 14.97 -1.13 4.89
C ILE A 19 15.82 -1.65 6.05
N ASP A 20 17.11 -1.83 5.77
CA ASP A 20 18.09 -2.27 6.74
C ASP A 20 18.20 -1.27 7.90
N THR A 21 17.63 -1.65 9.04
CA THR A 21 17.57 -0.83 10.26
C THR A 21 18.93 -0.74 10.96
N GLU A 22 19.88 -1.62 10.63
CA GLU A 22 21.22 -1.59 11.22
C GLU A 22 22.11 -0.49 10.63
N ARG A 23 21.88 -0.15 9.35
CA ARG A 23 22.62 0.92 8.66
C ARG A 23 21.88 2.25 8.59
N SER A 24 20.59 2.27 8.95
CA SER A 24 19.72 3.42 8.77
C SER A 24 19.54 4.21 10.06
N SER A 25 19.56 5.54 9.96
CA SER A 25 19.23 6.42 11.09
C SER A 25 17.79 6.18 11.56
N PHE A 26 17.56 6.20 12.87
CA PHE A 26 16.23 6.05 13.47
C PHE A 26 15.17 6.98 12.83
N THR A 27 15.58 8.20 12.47
CA THR A 27 14.72 9.16 11.77
C THR A 27 14.27 8.67 10.40
N ALA A 28 15.15 7.99 9.65
CA ALA A 28 14.81 7.44 8.33
C ALA A 28 13.76 6.33 8.45
N VAL A 29 13.91 5.46 9.46
CA VAL A 29 12.93 4.41 9.77
C VAL A 29 11.56 5.02 10.12
N MET A 30 11.54 6.05 10.95
CA MET A 30 10.30 6.74 11.34
C MET A 30 9.61 7.42 10.16
N VAL A 31 10.36 8.03 9.23
CA VAL A 31 9.81 8.64 8.01
C VAL A 31 9.17 7.58 7.11
N VAL A 32 9.85 6.46 6.88
CA VAL A 32 9.32 5.34 6.08
C VAL A 32 8.06 4.76 6.72
N PHE A 33 8.07 4.58 8.04
CA PHE A 33 6.91 4.09 8.78
C PHE A 33 5.72 5.04 8.70
N ALA A 34 5.94 6.35 8.90
CA ALA A 34 4.89 7.36 8.76
C ALA A 34 4.33 7.40 7.33
N TRP A 35 5.19 7.30 6.32
CA TRP A 35 4.80 7.24 4.92
C TRP A 35 3.94 6.00 4.61
N PHE A 36 4.34 4.83 5.12
CA PHE A 36 3.56 3.61 5.00
C PHE A 36 2.20 3.71 5.70
N ALA A 37 2.14 4.29 6.90
CA ALA A 37 0.89 4.47 7.64
C ALA A 37 -0.10 5.36 6.85
N ILE A 38 0.38 6.48 6.30
CA ILE A 38 -0.42 7.38 5.46
C ILE A 38 -0.91 6.64 4.20
N SER A 39 -0.02 5.93 3.52
CA SER A 39 -0.34 5.15 2.33
C SER A 39 -1.41 4.08 2.62
N THR A 40 -1.32 3.42 3.78
CA THR A 40 -2.31 2.43 4.24
C THR A 40 -3.68 3.04 4.49
N ILE A 41 -3.75 4.23 5.08
CA ILE A 41 -5.02 4.94 5.27
C ILE A 41 -5.67 5.28 3.92
N PHE A 42 -4.89 5.77 2.96
CA PHE A 42 -5.38 6.03 1.60
C PHE A 42 -5.87 4.77 0.91
N PHE A 43 -5.12 3.66 1.04
CA PHE A 43 -5.49 2.36 0.49
C PHE A 43 -6.82 1.85 1.07
N LEU A 44 -6.96 1.83 2.40
CA LEU A 44 -8.18 1.41 3.09
C LEU A 44 -9.37 2.29 2.71
N ARG A 45 -9.16 3.61 2.58
CA ARG A 45 -10.22 4.55 2.19
C ARG A 45 -10.67 4.33 0.74
N ALA A 46 -9.74 4.05 -0.18
CA ALA A 46 -10.06 3.68 -1.55
C ALA A 46 -10.81 2.33 -1.60
N GLN A 47 -10.36 1.34 -0.82
CA GLN A 47 -11.03 0.04 -0.71
C GLN A 47 -12.48 0.18 -0.21
N ARG A 48 -12.72 0.96 0.85
CA ARG A 48 -14.08 1.23 1.36
C ARG A 48 -14.97 1.95 0.36
N ARG A 49 -14.42 2.81 -0.50
CA ARG A 49 -15.18 3.45 -1.61
C ARG A 49 -15.57 2.49 -2.73
N GLY A 50 -15.18 1.22 -2.64
CA GLY A 50 -15.45 0.23 -3.68
C GLY A 50 -14.58 0.45 -4.91
N ASP A 51 -13.48 1.20 -4.79
CA ASP A 51 -12.58 1.44 -5.90
C ASP A 51 -11.99 0.12 -6.41
N PHE A 52 -11.76 -0.86 -5.53
CA PHE A 52 -11.23 -2.15 -5.91
C PHE A 52 -12.30 -3.21 -6.27
N ARG A 53 -13.61 -2.90 -6.20
CA ARG A 53 -14.69 -3.87 -6.51
C ARG A 53 -14.60 -4.50 -7.91
N LYS A 54 -14.10 -3.77 -8.92
CA LYS A 54 -13.89 -4.32 -10.27
C LYS A 54 -12.74 -5.32 -10.35
N ILE A 55 -11.69 -5.14 -9.53
CA ILE A 55 -10.56 -6.06 -9.44
C ILE A 55 -10.98 -7.28 -8.62
N GLU A 56 -11.66 -7.06 -7.49
CA GLU A 56 -12.19 -8.13 -6.64
C GLU A 56 -13.18 -9.02 -7.42
N LYS A 57 -14.06 -8.43 -8.24
CA LYS A 57 -14.96 -9.20 -9.12
C LYS A 57 -14.21 -10.00 -10.18
N ARG A 58 -13.11 -9.51 -10.75
CA ARG A 58 -12.30 -10.29 -11.71
C ARG A 58 -11.62 -11.48 -11.01
N PHE A 59 -11.01 -11.26 -9.86
CA PHE A 59 -10.37 -12.32 -9.08
C PHE A 59 -11.36 -13.39 -8.62
N LYS A 60 -12.57 -13.00 -8.17
CA LYS A 60 -13.63 -13.96 -7.80
C LYS A 60 -14.26 -14.71 -8.97
N ILE A 61 -14.11 -14.23 -10.21
CA ILE A 61 -14.61 -14.95 -11.40
C ILE A 61 -13.61 -16.02 -11.85
N ASP A 62 -12.31 -15.85 -11.57
CA ASP A 62 -11.29 -16.87 -11.85
C ASP A 62 -11.30 -18.04 -10.84
N GLU A 63 -12.07 -17.95 -9.74
CA GLU A 63 -12.24 -19.03 -8.75
C GLU A 63 -13.49 -19.92 -9.01
N LEU A 64 -14.15 -19.79 -10.16
CA LEU A 64 -15.40 -20.50 -10.49
C LEU A 64 -15.26 -21.45 -11.69
#